data_AF-A0A2T1DFE0-F1
#
_entry.id   AF-A0A2T1DFE0-F1
#
_cell.length_a   1.000
_cell.length_b   1.000
_cell.length_c   1.000
_cell.angle_alpha   90.00
_cell.angle_beta   90.00
_cell.angle_gamma   90.00
#
_symmetry.space_group_name_H-M   'P 1'
#
loop_
_entity.id
_entity.type
_entity.pdbx_description
1 polymer ?
#
loop_
_entity_poly.entity_id
_entity_poly.type
_entity_poly.pdbx_seq_one_letter_code
_entity_poly.pdbx_strand_id
1 'polypeptide(L)'
;MPTIDALKDFADQFKRVSEAATKLDENANVVTFLVNNRNLVKFVLDGGAKTVDDLATLLRRPGMTQDLLVNLLTKESLTISEIRSTIVKGVPAETHELPEAIRFGALEGGGEFEFFGNSQGVEGVFRPTNKQGVETPVSLKSFHDVSSLGSLPREIRRNSNQAQAVGIENAIFYGEPIQFNTNQLADFATNGPIYQQIVQDGAFSKIILKGSDGIVEITRSGVRIIK
;
A
#
# COMPACT_ATOMS: atom_id res chain seq x y z
N MET A 1 -16.66 -47.61 30.67
CA MET A 1 -17.16 -47.39 29.30
C MET A 1 -17.25 -45.89 29.07
N PRO A 2 -16.81 -45.35 27.92
CA PRO A 2 -16.99 -43.93 27.59
C PRO A 2 -18.48 -43.59 27.58
N THR A 3 -18.84 -42.40 28.06
CA THR A 3 -20.23 -41.91 27.96
C THR A 3 -20.55 -41.52 26.53
N ILE A 4 -21.83 -41.55 26.16
CA ILE A 4 -22.31 -41.11 24.84
C ILE A 4 -21.86 -39.66 24.55
N ASP A 5 -21.82 -38.82 25.58
CA ASP A 5 -21.38 -37.42 25.45
C ASP A 5 -19.87 -37.30 25.18
N ALA A 6 -19.04 -38.14 25.82
CA ALA A 6 -17.60 -38.18 25.53
C ALA A 6 -17.30 -38.64 24.09
N LEU A 7 -18.15 -39.51 23.53
CA LEU A 7 -18.03 -39.95 22.13
C LEU A 7 -18.46 -38.84 21.14
N LYS A 8 -19.45 -38.01 21.49
CA LYS A 8 -19.86 -36.85 20.69
C LYS A 8 -18.79 -35.76 20.69
N ASP A 9 -18.26 -35.42 21.87
CA ASP A 9 -17.20 -34.43 22.00
C ASP A 9 -15.96 -34.83 21.19
N PHE A 10 -15.61 -36.11 21.21
CA PHE A 10 -14.52 -36.66 20.39
C PHE A 10 -14.79 -36.53 18.89
N ALA A 11 -16.00 -36.88 18.43
CA ALA A 11 -16.38 -36.76 17.02
C ALA A 11 -16.34 -35.29 16.54
N ASP A 12 -16.80 -34.36 17.38
CA ASP A 12 -16.78 -32.92 17.07
C ASP A 12 -15.37 -32.34 17.08
N GLN A 13 -14.48 -32.84 17.95
CA GLN A 13 -13.06 -32.48 17.92
C GLN A 13 -12.38 -33.03 16.66
N PHE A 14 -12.61 -34.29 16.31
CA PHE A 14 -12.03 -34.92 15.12
C PHE A 14 -12.48 -34.24 13.84
N LYS A 15 -13.76 -33.87 13.74
CA LYS A 15 -14.31 -33.10 12.61
C LYS A 15 -13.62 -31.75 12.48
N ARG A 16 -13.49 -30.99 13.57
CA ARG A 16 -12.79 -29.69 13.57
C ARG A 16 -11.33 -29.81 13.17
N VAL A 17 -10.64 -30.85 13.64
CA VAL A 17 -9.23 -31.12 13.28
C VAL A 17 -9.12 -31.50 11.80
N SER A 18 -10.04 -32.32 11.27
CA SER A 18 -10.05 -32.70 9.86
C SER A 18 -10.35 -31.51 8.95
N GLU A 19 -11.32 -30.67 9.30
CA GLU A 19 -11.64 -29.44 8.56
C GLU A 19 -10.48 -28.45 8.58
N ALA A 20 -9.81 -28.30 9.72
CA ALA A 20 -8.59 -27.49 9.82
C ALA A 20 -7.45 -28.08 8.97
N ALA A 21 -7.26 -29.40 8.98
CA ALA A 21 -6.24 -30.07 8.18
C ALA A 21 -6.49 -29.91 6.67
N THR A 22 -7.73 -30.08 6.20
CA THR A 22 -8.10 -29.85 4.79
C THR A 22 -7.89 -28.40 4.38
N LYS A 23 -8.31 -27.44 5.22
CA LYS A 23 -8.03 -26.02 4.97
C LYS A 23 -6.53 -25.72 4.96
N LEU A 24 -5.73 -26.38 5.78
CA LEU A 24 -4.28 -26.21 5.78
C LEU A 24 -3.64 -26.80 4.51
N ASP A 25 -4.14 -27.94 4.03
CA ASP A 25 -3.66 -28.61 2.82
C ASP A 25 -3.99 -27.82 1.53
N GLU A 26 -5.22 -27.30 1.43
CA GLU A 26 -5.65 -26.36 0.38
C GLU A 26 -4.84 -25.04 0.36
N ASN A 27 -4.14 -24.78 1.46
CA ASN A 27 -3.34 -23.60 1.69
C ASN A 27 -1.87 -23.96 1.99
N ALA A 28 -1.33 -25.03 1.37
CA ALA A 28 0.05 -25.48 1.56
C ALA A 28 1.10 -24.35 1.49
N ASN A 29 0.87 -23.35 0.63
CA ASN A 29 1.70 -22.16 0.50
C ASN A 29 1.66 -21.28 1.77
N VAL A 30 0.49 -21.15 2.40
CA VAL A 30 0.25 -20.41 3.66
C VAL A 30 0.83 -21.19 4.84
N VAL A 31 0.73 -22.51 4.85
CA VAL A 31 1.35 -23.35 5.89
C VAL A 31 2.87 -23.24 5.82
N THR A 32 3.44 -23.38 4.63
CA THR A 32 4.88 -23.19 4.40
C THR A 32 5.30 -21.78 4.82
N PHE A 33 4.51 -20.76 4.46
CA PHE A 33 4.72 -19.39 4.90
C PHE A 33 4.75 -19.26 6.44
N LEU A 34 3.72 -19.74 7.14
CA LEU A 34 3.61 -19.66 8.60
C LEU A 34 4.71 -20.46 9.31
N VAL A 35 5.13 -21.61 8.76
CA VAL A 35 6.21 -22.44 9.29
C VAL A 35 7.57 -21.75 9.12
N ASN A 36 7.83 -21.14 7.97
CA ASN A 36 9.06 -20.40 7.72
C ASN A 36 9.09 -19.05 8.47
N ASN A 37 7.92 -18.55 8.86
CA ASN A 37 7.73 -17.24 9.48
C ASN A 37 7.00 -17.34 10.82
N ARG A 38 7.36 -18.33 11.66
CA ARG A 38 6.66 -18.58 12.95
C ARG A 38 6.58 -17.35 13.86
N ASN A 39 7.57 -16.46 13.79
CA ASN A 39 7.58 -15.21 14.56
C ASN A 39 6.63 -14.14 14.01
N LEU A 40 6.24 -14.21 12.73
CA LEU A 40 5.25 -13.32 12.12
C LEU A 40 3.80 -13.70 12.43
N VAL A 41 3.55 -14.92 12.91
CA VAL A 41 2.18 -15.38 13.24
C VAL A 41 1.52 -14.43 14.24
N LYS A 42 2.28 -13.97 15.24
CA LYS A 42 1.81 -12.97 16.21
C LYS A 42 1.47 -11.64 15.53
N PHE A 43 2.34 -11.12 14.66
CA PHE A 43 2.12 -9.87 13.93
C PHE A 43 0.92 -9.93 12.98
N VAL A 44 0.72 -11.06 12.32
CA VAL A 44 -0.40 -11.31 11.42
C VAL A 44 -1.73 -11.32 12.18
N LEU A 45 -1.78 -11.98 13.35
CA LEU A 45 -2.95 -12.00 14.21
C LEU A 45 -3.21 -10.63 14.85
N ASP A 46 -2.17 -9.96 15.34
CA ASP A 46 -2.25 -8.62 15.94
C ASP A 46 -2.61 -7.56 14.87
N GLY A 47 -2.21 -7.78 13.61
CA GLY A 47 -2.55 -6.97 12.43
C GLY A 47 -3.93 -7.24 11.82
N GLY A 48 -4.74 -8.08 12.47
CA GLY A 48 -6.17 -8.25 12.16
C GLY A 48 -6.53 -9.38 11.19
N ALA A 49 -5.61 -10.32 10.87
CA ALA A 49 -6.05 -11.58 10.26
C ALA A 49 -6.99 -12.30 11.23
N LYS A 50 -8.24 -12.48 10.83
CA LYS A 50 -9.21 -13.22 11.63
C LYS A 50 -9.11 -14.71 11.37
N THR A 51 -8.58 -15.09 10.19
CA THR A 51 -8.52 -16.48 9.73
C THR A 51 -7.28 -16.76 8.87
N VAL A 52 -6.90 -18.04 8.76
CA VAL A 52 -5.91 -18.52 7.77
C VAL A 52 -6.38 -18.20 6.33
N ASP A 53 -7.70 -18.15 6.11
CA ASP A 53 -8.32 -17.83 4.83
C ASP A 53 -8.04 -16.38 4.38
N ASP A 54 -7.84 -15.44 5.32
CA ASP A 54 -7.45 -14.05 5.00
C ASP A 54 -6.03 -13.99 4.39
N LEU A 55 -5.09 -14.73 4.96
CA LEU A 55 -3.71 -14.82 4.45
C LEU A 55 -3.66 -15.55 3.12
N ALA A 56 -4.42 -16.63 2.99
CA ALA A 56 -4.55 -17.37 1.74
C ALA A 56 -5.08 -16.46 0.62
N THR A 57 -6.09 -15.66 0.93
CA THR A 57 -6.66 -14.71 -0.03
C THR A 57 -5.64 -13.68 -0.47
N LEU A 58 -4.82 -13.16 0.45
CA LEU A 58 -3.74 -12.23 0.11
C LEU A 58 -2.67 -12.87 -0.76
N LEU A 59 -2.15 -14.04 -0.37
CA LEU A 59 -1.08 -14.76 -1.09
C LEU A 59 -1.53 -15.30 -2.45
N ARG A 60 -2.83 -15.38 -2.71
CA ARG A 60 -3.39 -15.73 -4.03
C ARG A 60 -3.52 -14.52 -4.96
N ARG A 61 -3.30 -13.29 -4.49
CA ARG A 61 -3.39 -12.09 -5.34
C ARG A 61 -2.23 -12.07 -6.35
N PRO A 62 -2.49 -11.70 -7.61
CA PRO A 62 -1.43 -11.47 -8.58
C PRO A 62 -0.38 -10.49 -8.04
N GLY A 63 0.90 -10.84 -8.17
CA GLY A 63 2.02 -10.03 -7.68
C GLY A 63 2.28 -10.10 -6.17
N MET A 64 1.40 -10.72 -5.36
CA MET A 64 1.61 -10.85 -3.92
C MET A 64 2.50 -12.06 -3.60
N THR A 65 3.77 -11.80 -3.29
CA THR A 65 4.70 -12.84 -2.83
C THR A 65 4.72 -12.93 -1.30
N GLN A 66 5.26 -14.04 -0.77
CA GLN A 66 5.46 -14.20 0.67
C GLN A 66 6.37 -13.11 1.25
N ASP A 67 7.49 -12.84 0.59
CA ASP A 67 8.44 -11.81 1.02
C ASP A 67 7.83 -10.41 0.97
N LEU A 68 7.03 -10.11 -0.06
CA LEU A 68 6.31 -8.85 -0.14
C LEU A 68 5.31 -8.71 1.00
N LEU A 69 4.51 -9.73 1.28
CA LEU A 69 3.55 -9.71 2.38
C LEU A 69 4.26 -9.51 3.73
N VAL A 70 5.38 -10.18 3.96
CA VAL A 70 6.22 -9.97 5.16
C VAL A 70 6.73 -8.53 5.22
N ASN A 71 7.23 -8.00 4.11
CA ASN A 71 7.73 -6.64 4.04
C ASN A 71 6.63 -5.62 4.38
N LEU A 72 5.43 -5.78 3.80
CA LEU A 72 4.27 -4.92 4.06
C LEU A 72 3.83 -4.97 5.53
N LEU A 73 3.82 -6.16 6.14
CA LEU A 73 3.40 -6.32 7.54
C LEU A 73 4.45 -5.84 8.55
N THR A 74 5.73 -6.03 8.26
CA THR A 74 6.81 -5.79 9.24
C THR A 74 7.52 -4.48 9.02
N LYS A 75 8.03 -4.22 7.82
CA LYS A 75 8.79 -3.00 7.54
C LYS A 75 7.85 -1.81 7.33
N GLU A 76 6.75 -2.04 6.64
CA GLU A 76 5.78 -0.98 6.33
C GLU A 76 4.72 -0.82 7.42
N SER A 77 4.66 -1.75 8.37
CA SER A 77 3.68 -1.74 9.48
C SER A 77 2.22 -1.63 9.02
N LEU A 78 1.88 -2.14 7.84
CA LEU A 78 0.50 -2.16 7.36
C LEU A 78 -0.29 -3.27 8.03
N THR A 79 -1.56 -2.99 8.30
CA THR A 79 -2.54 -4.00 8.72
C THR A 79 -3.00 -4.84 7.54
N ILE A 80 -3.55 -6.02 7.84
CA ILE A 80 -4.12 -6.90 6.81
C ILE A 80 -5.33 -6.25 6.14
N SER A 81 -6.08 -5.43 6.88
CA SER A 81 -7.20 -4.67 6.31
C SER A 81 -6.73 -3.67 5.26
N GLU A 82 -5.66 -2.93 5.54
CA GLU A 82 -5.07 -1.96 4.60
C GLU A 82 -4.52 -2.65 3.35
N ILE A 83 -3.75 -3.73 3.52
CA ILE A 83 -3.23 -4.50 2.38
C ILE A 83 -4.40 -5.05 1.52
N ARG A 84 -5.50 -5.46 2.17
CA ARG A 84 -6.68 -5.96 1.46
C ARG A 84 -7.46 -4.88 0.72
N SER A 85 -7.46 -3.66 1.25
CA SER A 85 -8.26 -2.55 0.73
C SER A 85 -7.87 -2.13 -0.69
N THR A 86 -6.64 -2.41 -1.11
CA THR A 86 -6.13 -2.09 -2.44
C THR A 86 -5.93 -3.36 -3.28
N ILE A 87 -6.50 -3.39 -4.48
CA ILE A 87 -6.23 -4.41 -5.49
C ILE A 87 -5.24 -3.82 -6.49
N VAL A 88 -4.13 -4.50 -6.75
CA VAL A 88 -3.13 -4.03 -7.70
C VAL A 88 -3.12 -4.91 -8.96
N LYS A 89 -3.12 -4.27 -10.13
CA LYS A 89 -3.14 -4.88 -11.46
C LYS A 89 -1.93 -4.37 -12.26
N GLY A 90 -1.50 -5.16 -13.25
CA GLY A 90 -0.32 -4.85 -14.07
C GLY A 90 0.99 -5.22 -13.40
N VAL A 91 2.10 -4.82 -14.03
CA VAL A 91 3.47 -5.12 -13.56
C VAL A 91 4.15 -3.78 -13.24
N PRO A 92 4.65 -3.59 -12.00
CA PRO A 92 5.43 -2.42 -11.66
C PRO A 92 6.74 -2.41 -12.47
N ALA A 93 7.19 -1.23 -12.86
CA ALA A 93 8.50 -1.06 -13.51
C ALA A 93 9.64 -1.20 -12.49
N GLU A 94 9.38 -0.79 -11.24
CA GLU A 94 10.38 -0.78 -10.16
C GLU A 94 9.89 -1.54 -8.92
N THR A 95 10.83 -2.09 -8.14
CA THR A 95 10.49 -2.95 -6.98
C THR A 95 9.77 -2.23 -5.84
N HIS A 96 9.91 -0.90 -5.74
CA HIS A 96 9.29 -0.08 -4.69
C HIS A 96 7.85 0.34 -5.01
N GLU A 97 7.46 0.33 -6.30
CA GLU A 97 6.17 0.86 -6.75
C GLU A 97 4.98 0.05 -6.23
N LEU A 98 5.10 -1.28 -6.17
CA LEU A 98 4.00 -2.14 -5.70
C LEU A 98 3.67 -1.90 -4.22
N PRO A 99 4.64 -1.90 -3.28
CA PRO A 99 4.39 -1.46 -1.91
C PRO A 99 3.78 -0.06 -1.80
N GLU A 100 4.28 0.90 -2.59
CA GLU A 100 3.78 2.28 -2.59
C GLU A 100 2.33 2.37 -3.09
N ALA A 101 1.96 1.64 -4.14
CA ALA A 101 0.60 1.58 -4.66
C ALA A 101 -0.39 1.05 -3.60
N ILE A 102 0.01 0.02 -2.85
CA ILE A 102 -0.80 -0.53 -1.77
C ILE A 102 -1.02 0.50 -0.67
N ARG A 103 0.06 1.18 -0.23
CA ARG A 103 0.01 2.23 0.80
C ARG A 103 -0.84 3.41 0.37
N PHE A 104 -0.62 3.89 -0.85
CA PHE A 104 -1.41 4.95 -1.45
C PHE A 104 -2.90 4.58 -1.47
N GLY A 105 -3.23 3.38 -1.96
CA GLY A 105 -4.62 2.94 -1.99
C GLY A 105 -5.23 2.82 -0.59
N ALA A 106 -4.49 2.33 0.40
CA ALA A 106 -4.95 2.26 1.79
C ALA A 106 -5.23 3.65 2.37
N LEU A 107 -4.34 4.61 2.12
CA LEU A 107 -4.49 6.01 2.51
C LEU A 107 -5.75 6.65 1.91
N GLU A 108 -6.04 6.35 0.65
CA GLU A 108 -7.23 6.86 -0.05
C GLU A 108 -8.52 6.09 0.29
N GLY A 109 -8.46 5.14 1.24
CA GLY A 109 -9.62 4.39 1.72
C GLY A 109 -9.95 3.13 0.92
N GLY A 110 -8.99 2.62 0.16
CA GLY A 110 -9.10 1.42 -0.68
C GLY A 110 -9.50 1.72 -2.13
N GLY A 111 -9.22 0.76 -3.01
CA GLY A 111 -9.50 0.88 -4.44
C GLY A 111 -8.75 -0.13 -5.30
N GLU A 112 -8.69 0.16 -6.59
CA GLU A 112 -7.87 -0.57 -7.54
C GLU A 112 -6.75 0.33 -8.07
N PHE A 113 -5.52 -0.17 -8.11
CA PHE A 113 -4.40 0.47 -8.76
C PHE A 113 -3.98 -0.37 -9.97
N GLU A 114 -3.80 0.24 -11.13
CA GLU A 114 -3.35 -0.44 -12.34
C GLU A 114 -2.11 0.24 -12.91
N PHE A 115 -1.01 -0.53 -13.02
CA PHE A 115 0.24 -0.05 -13.60
C PHE A 115 0.17 0.03 -15.13
N PHE A 116 0.75 1.08 -15.70
CA PHE A 116 0.86 1.25 -17.15
C PHE A 116 2.03 0.45 -17.76
N GLY A 117 3.06 0.11 -16.98
CA GLY A 117 4.26 -0.59 -17.44
C GLY A 117 5.28 0.29 -18.19
N ASN A 118 4.91 1.52 -18.55
CA ASN A 118 5.81 2.56 -19.06
C ASN A 118 5.58 3.88 -18.29
N SER A 119 6.54 4.28 -17.45
CA SER A 119 6.41 5.53 -16.70
C SER A 119 6.54 6.75 -17.63
N GLN A 120 5.47 7.54 -17.72
CA GLN A 120 5.43 8.84 -18.41
C GLN A 120 5.23 9.97 -17.39
N GLY A 121 5.94 9.87 -16.25
CA GLY A 121 5.74 10.76 -15.11
C GLY A 121 4.56 10.35 -14.21
N VAL A 122 3.85 9.29 -14.58
CA VAL A 122 2.89 8.56 -13.74
C VAL A 122 3.10 7.07 -13.93
N GLU A 123 2.91 6.31 -12.86
CA GLU A 123 3.16 4.87 -12.82
C GLU A 123 1.89 4.07 -13.14
N GLY A 124 0.72 4.66 -12.87
CA GLY A 124 -0.56 3.99 -13.12
C GLY A 124 -1.78 4.86 -12.84
N VAL A 125 -2.93 4.20 -12.77
CA VAL A 125 -4.22 4.80 -12.44
C VAL A 125 -4.82 4.15 -11.21
N PHE A 126 -5.35 5.00 -10.34
CA PHE A 126 -6.12 4.59 -9.17
C PHE A 126 -7.61 4.82 -9.35
N ARG A 127 -8.40 3.83 -8.92
CA ARG A 127 -9.86 3.80 -8.96
C ARG A 127 -10.38 3.60 -7.53
N PRO A 128 -10.84 4.65 -6.85
CA PRO A 128 -11.28 4.56 -5.46
C PRO A 128 -12.52 3.68 -5.33
N THR A 129 -12.59 2.84 -4.28
CA THR A 129 -13.79 1.99 -4.04
C THR A 129 -15.07 2.81 -3.87
N ASN A 130 -14.95 4.03 -3.33
CA ASN A 130 -16.07 4.91 -3.02
C ASN A 130 -16.45 5.88 -4.16
N LYS A 131 -15.79 5.83 -5.32
CA LYS A 131 -16.03 6.75 -6.46
C LYS A 131 -16.04 6.01 -7.79
N GLN A 132 -17.23 5.61 -8.23
CA GLN A 132 -17.40 4.95 -9.53
C GLN A 132 -17.06 5.89 -10.69
N GLY A 133 -16.36 5.35 -11.70
CA GLY A 133 -15.99 6.08 -12.91
C GLY A 133 -14.90 7.14 -12.73
N VAL A 134 -14.34 7.27 -11.52
CA VAL A 134 -13.21 8.18 -11.25
C VAL A 134 -11.92 7.41 -11.42
N GLU A 135 -11.14 7.81 -12.41
CA GLU A 135 -9.77 7.36 -12.63
C GLU A 135 -8.83 8.51 -12.32
N THR A 136 -7.89 8.28 -11.41
CA THR A 136 -6.89 9.28 -11.04
C THR A 136 -5.51 8.77 -11.41
N PRO A 137 -4.80 9.40 -12.35
CA PRO A 137 -3.40 9.08 -12.61
C PRO A 137 -2.56 9.31 -11.37
N VAL A 138 -1.62 8.41 -11.07
CA VAL A 138 -0.78 8.50 -9.87
C VAL A 138 0.67 8.34 -10.24
N SER A 139 1.49 9.27 -9.76
CA SER A 139 2.94 9.12 -9.72
C SER A 139 3.37 8.60 -8.36
N LEU A 140 4.10 7.49 -8.34
CA LEU A 140 4.69 6.86 -7.16
C LEU A 140 6.21 7.07 -7.19
N LYS A 141 6.78 7.60 -6.09
CA LYS A 141 8.21 7.93 -6.01
C LYS A 141 8.80 7.55 -4.66
N SER A 142 9.81 6.69 -4.71
CA SER A 142 10.67 6.43 -3.57
C SER A 142 11.75 7.50 -3.41
N PHE A 143 11.98 7.94 -2.18
CA PHE A 143 13.05 8.89 -1.83
C PHE A 143 14.01 8.31 -0.79
N HIS A 144 14.21 6.99 -0.76
CA HIS A 144 15.05 6.32 0.24
C HIS A 144 16.51 6.82 0.29
N ASP A 145 17.04 7.35 -0.81
CA ASP A 145 18.42 7.86 -0.90
C ASP A 145 18.52 9.40 -0.84
N VAL A 146 17.41 10.09 -0.59
CA VAL A 146 17.42 11.56 -0.53
C VAL A 146 17.92 12.06 0.82
N SER A 147 19.11 12.66 0.81
CA SER A 147 19.68 13.33 1.98
C SER A 147 19.20 14.78 2.18
N SER A 148 18.43 15.33 1.24
CA SER A 148 17.97 16.73 1.29
C SER A 148 16.62 16.94 0.61
N LEU A 149 15.73 17.68 1.28
CA LEU A 149 14.43 18.12 0.75
C LEU A 149 14.55 18.90 -0.57
N GLY A 150 15.73 19.46 -0.88
CA GLY A 150 15.97 20.23 -2.10
C GLY A 150 15.85 19.43 -3.41
N SER A 151 15.83 18.09 -3.36
CA SER A 151 15.59 17.26 -4.55
C SER A 151 14.11 17.10 -4.90
N LEU A 152 13.19 17.17 -3.91
CA LEU A 152 11.76 16.97 -4.11
C LEU A 152 11.18 17.88 -5.21
N PRO A 153 11.45 19.20 -5.23
CA PRO A 153 10.88 20.08 -6.26
C PRO A 153 11.44 19.82 -7.67
N ARG A 154 12.58 19.15 -7.77
CA ARG A 154 13.13 18.74 -9.07
C ARG A 154 12.40 17.52 -9.58
N GLU A 155 12.18 16.55 -8.70
CA GLU A 155 11.51 15.31 -9.04
C GLU A 155 10.03 15.53 -9.38
N ILE A 156 9.31 16.30 -8.55
CA ILE A 156 7.91 16.66 -8.79
C ILE A 156 7.76 17.33 -10.16
N ARG A 157 8.56 18.37 -10.43
CA ARG A 157 8.53 19.09 -11.71
C ARG A 157 8.91 18.22 -12.90
N ARG A 158 9.88 17.31 -12.75
CA ARG A 158 10.24 16.36 -13.81
C ARG A 158 9.04 15.49 -14.20
N ASN A 159 8.36 14.90 -13.23
CA ASN A 159 7.19 14.05 -13.46
C ASN A 159 6.00 14.87 -13.98
N SER A 160 5.81 16.08 -13.47
CA SER A 160 4.78 17.01 -13.96
C SER A 160 4.96 17.28 -15.45
N ASN A 161 6.19 17.66 -15.87
CA ASN A 161 6.48 17.94 -17.27
C ASN A 161 6.29 16.70 -18.16
N GLN A 162 6.67 15.52 -17.67
CA GLN A 162 6.48 14.25 -18.40
C GLN A 162 4.99 13.92 -18.58
N ALA A 163 4.20 14.05 -17.51
CA ALA A 163 2.76 13.82 -17.53
C ALA A 163 2.07 14.80 -18.51
N GLN A 164 2.43 16.08 -18.47
CA GLN A 164 1.87 17.08 -19.39
C GLN A 164 2.24 16.83 -20.85
N ALA A 165 3.47 16.37 -21.12
CA ALA A 165 3.91 16.06 -22.47
C ALA A 165 3.06 14.98 -23.15
N VAL A 166 2.34 14.17 -22.37
CA VAL A 166 1.44 13.12 -22.85
C VAL A 166 -0.04 13.41 -22.55
N GLY A 167 -0.36 14.64 -22.14
CA GLY A 167 -1.74 15.10 -21.93
C GLY A 167 -2.38 14.62 -20.63
N ILE A 168 -1.60 14.23 -19.63
CA ILE A 168 -2.10 13.81 -18.32
C ILE A 168 -2.29 15.04 -17.43
N GLU A 169 -3.48 15.16 -16.85
CA GLU A 169 -3.88 16.25 -15.97
C GLU A 169 -4.50 15.71 -14.67
N ASN A 170 -4.53 16.55 -13.63
CA ASN A 170 -5.12 16.25 -12.32
C ASN A 170 -4.57 15.00 -11.62
N ALA A 171 -3.35 14.59 -11.95
CA ALA A 171 -2.68 13.46 -11.33
C ALA A 171 -2.44 13.68 -9.83
N ILE A 172 -2.16 12.60 -9.11
CA ILE A 172 -1.67 12.65 -7.73
C ILE A 172 -0.18 12.28 -7.74
N PHE A 173 0.64 13.05 -7.04
CA PHE A 173 2.00 12.65 -6.72
C PHE A 173 2.03 12.05 -5.32
N TYR A 174 2.56 10.84 -5.17
CA TYR A 174 2.79 10.18 -3.89
C TYR A 174 4.28 9.88 -3.74
N GLY A 175 4.89 10.41 -2.68
CA GLY A 175 6.31 10.26 -2.43
C GLY A 175 6.65 9.91 -0.98
N GLU A 176 7.76 9.21 -0.77
CA GLU A 176 8.16 8.72 0.56
C GLU A 176 9.53 9.24 1.04
N PRO A 177 9.67 10.53 1.36
CA PRO A 177 10.89 11.10 1.95
C PRO A 177 10.98 10.78 3.45
N ILE A 178 11.06 9.49 3.79
CA ILE A 178 10.96 8.95 5.15
C ILE A 178 12.08 9.40 6.12
N GLN A 179 13.12 10.07 5.63
CA GLN A 179 14.18 10.66 6.46
C GLN A 179 13.73 11.94 7.16
N PHE A 180 12.62 12.54 6.71
CA PHE A 180 12.07 13.79 7.22
C PHE A 180 10.74 13.54 7.91
N ASN A 181 10.51 14.26 9.02
CA ASN A 181 9.22 14.21 9.71
C ASN A 181 8.20 15.13 9.04
N THR A 182 6.93 14.96 9.40
CA THR A 182 5.79 15.71 8.86
C THR A 182 5.92 17.22 9.07
N ASN A 183 6.50 17.69 10.18
CA ASN A 183 6.73 19.12 10.40
C ASN A 183 7.75 19.69 9.40
N GLN A 184 8.88 19.00 9.20
CA GLN A 184 9.89 19.41 8.22
C GLN A 184 9.32 19.43 6.79
N LEU A 185 8.54 18.42 6.44
CA LEU A 185 7.88 18.33 5.13
C LEU A 185 6.83 19.44 4.96
N ALA A 186 6.01 19.70 5.98
CA ALA A 186 4.98 20.74 5.93
C ALA A 186 5.59 22.15 5.88
N ASP A 187 6.63 22.42 6.66
CA ASP A 187 7.36 23.70 6.64
C ASP A 187 8.03 23.92 5.28
N PHE A 188 8.65 22.87 4.72
CA PHE A 188 9.25 22.93 3.39
C PHE A 188 8.21 23.10 2.28
N ALA A 189 7.05 22.45 2.39
CA ALA A 189 5.96 22.64 1.45
C ALA A 189 5.42 24.06 1.50
N THR A 190 5.19 24.61 2.70
CA THR A 190 4.57 25.91 2.93
C THR A 190 5.49 27.07 2.52
N ASN A 191 6.77 27.00 2.90
CA ASN A 191 7.73 28.08 2.69
C ASN A 191 8.66 27.86 1.49
N GLY A 192 8.64 26.66 0.92
CA GLY A 192 9.50 26.27 -0.20
C GLY A 192 8.80 26.28 -1.55
N PRO A 193 9.50 25.83 -2.61
CA PRO A 193 9.00 25.92 -3.98
C PRO A 193 7.94 24.87 -4.32
N ILE A 194 7.69 23.85 -3.48
CA ILE A 194 6.72 22.78 -3.78
C ILE A 194 5.31 23.36 -3.96
N TYR A 195 4.86 24.21 -3.04
CA TYR A 195 3.51 24.79 -3.14
C TYR A 195 3.34 25.62 -4.42
N GLN A 196 4.37 26.40 -4.79
CA GLN A 196 4.36 27.18 -6.03
C GLN A 196 4.29 26.26 -7.27
N GLN A 197 5.00 25.14 -7.26
CA GLN A 197 4.97 24.16 -8.36
C GLN A 197 3.60 23.49 -8.53
N ILE A 198 2.94 23.09 -7.44
CA ILE A 198 1.58 22.52 -7.49
C ILE A 198 0.58 23.53 -8.07
N VAL A 199 0.70 24.79 -7.65
CA VAL A 199 -0.22 25.84 -8.05
C VAL A 199 0.00 26.27 -9.51
N GLN A 200 1.23 26.20 -10.03
CA GLN A 200 1.57 26.70 -11.36
C GLN A 200 1.64 25.63 -12.45
N ASP A 201 2.12 24.43 -12.14
CA ASP A 201 2.42 23.43 -13.17
C ASP A 201 1.17 22.69 -13.65
N GLY A 202 0.09 22.62 -12.86
CA GLY A 202 -1.24 22.16 -13.31
C GLY A 202 -1.41 20.64 -13.56
N ALA A 203 -0.34 19.87 -13.70
CA ALA A 203 -0.42 18.42 -13.92
C ALA A 203 -0.91 17.66 -12.68
N PHE A 204 -0.45 18.06 -11.49
CA PHE A 204 -0.83 17.45 -10.22
C PHE A 204 -1.93 18.24 -9.52
N SER A 205 -3.01 17.57 -9.15
CA SER A 205 -4.09 18.13 -8.33
C SER A 205 -3.78 18.07 -6.83
N LYS A 206 -2.95 17.10 -6.43
CA LYS A 206 -2.59 16.79 -5.04
C LYS A 206 -1.19 16.18 -5.00
N ILE A 207 -0.42 16.54 -3.98
CA ILE A 207 0.84 15.89 -3.62
C ILE A 207 0.72 15.32 -2.21
N ILE A 208 1.13 14.08 -2.02
CA ILE A 208 1.14 13.37 -0.76
C ILE A 208 2.58 12.96 -0.47
N LEU A 209 3.10 13.36 0.69
CA LEU A 209 4.43 13.01 1.15
C LEU A 209 4.32 12.21 2.45
N LYS A 210 4.80 10.97 2.46
CA LYS A 210 4.91 10.14 3.66
C LYS A 210 6.27 10.40 4.33
N GLY A 211 6.25 11.06 5.49
CA GLY A 211 7.41 11.27 6.33
C GLY A 211 7.65 10.11 7.30
N SER A 212 8.60 10.30 8.22
CA SER A 212 8.93 9.31 9.26
C SER A 212 7.83 9.09 10.29
N ASP A 213 6.95 10.07 10.51
CA ASP A 213 5.98 10.10 11.60
C ASP A 213 4.53 10.39 11.15
N GLY A 214 4.27 10.39 9.84
CA GLY A 214 2.94 10.64 9.30
C GLY A 214 2.94 11.12 7.86
N ILE A 215 1.85 11.76 7.44
CA ILE A 215 1.62 12.16 6.05
C ILE A 215 1.40 13.66 5.95
N VAL A 216 1.96 14.27 4.91
CA VAL A 216 1.68 15.64 4.51
C VAL A 216 0.96 15.64 3.17
N GLU A 217 -0.23 16.20 3.14
CA GLU A 217 -1.00 16.44 1.93
C GLU A 217 -0.87 17.90 1.52
N ILE A 218 -0.63 18.13 0.24
CA ILE A 218 -0.47 19.46 -0.34
C ILE A 218 -1.44 19.59 -1.51
N THR A 219 -2.30 20.58 -1.45
CA THR A 219 -3.30 20.89 -2.48
C THR A 219 -3.30 22.38 -2.78
N ARG A 220 -4.10 22.82 -3.76
CA ARG A 220 -4.33 24.25 -4.01
C ARG A 220 -4.96 24.99 -2.83
N SER A 221 -5.56 24.28 -1.88
CA SER A 221 -6.16 24.85 -0.68
C SER A 221 -5.16 25.03 0.48
N GLY A 222 -3.95 24.47 0.36
CA GLY A 222 -2.92 24.57 1.39
C GLY A 222 -2.22 23.24 1.69
N VAL A 223 -1.46 23.26 2.80
CA VAL A 223 -0.71 22.13 3.33
C VAL A 223 -1.44 21.59 4.58
N ARG A 224 -1.60 20.27 4.67
CA ARG A 224 -2.28 19.58 5.77
C ARG A 224 -1.46 18.38 6.25
N ILE A 225 -1.24 18.28 7.56
CA ILE A 225 -0.69 17.08 8.19
C ILE A 225 -1.83 16.11 8.50
N ILE A 226 -1.71 14.87 8.03
CA ILE A 226 -2.63 13.77 8.32
C ILE A 226 -1.91 12.86 9.33
N LYS A 227 -2.52 12.72 10.51
CA LYS A 227 -2.05 11.88 11.61
C LYS A 227 -2.84 10.59 11.65
#